data_AF-A0A947JYA8-F1
#
_entry.id   AF-A0A947JYA8-F1
#
_cell.length_a   1.000
_cell.length_b   1.000
_cell.length_c   1.000
_cell.angle_alpha   90.00
_cell.angle_beta   90.00
_cell.angle_gamma   90.00
#
_symmetry.space_group_name_H-M   'P 1'
#
loop_
_entity.id
_entity.type
_entity.pdbx_description
1 polymer ?
#
loop_
_entity_poly.entity_id
_entity_poly.type
_entity_poly.pdbx_seq_one_letter_code
_entity_poly.pdbx_strand_id
1 'polypeptide(L)'
;AYEGYVDIFDGGPTMSARTDRVNSVRKARPGRVSTTDLDIGKRALIATGTLESFRCAYGQCDVAEDGTMAIDEACARTLDVGAGDEVWSVPR
;
A
#
# COMPACT_ATOMS: atom_id res chain seq x y z
N ALA A 1 9.44 4.37 17.90
CA ALA A 1 9.13 4.90 19.23
C ALA A 1 9.75 6.29 19.34
N TYR A 2 9.34 7.07 20.35
CA TYR A 2 10.06 8.28 20.72
C TYR A 2 11.37 7.88 21.41
N GLU A 3 12.49 8.43 20.96
CA GLU A 3 13.84 8.09 21.46
C GLU A 3 14.52 9.22 22.24
N GLY A 4 13.77 10.24 22.65
CA GLY A 4 14.30 11.34 23.45
C GLY A 4 14.94 12.48 22.66
N TYR A 5 14.91 12.42 21.33
CA TYR A 5 15.36 13.49 20.44
C TYR A 5 14.21 14.44 20.10
N VAL A 6 14.49 15.74 20.12
CA VAL A 6 13.54 16.80 19.80
C VAL A 6 14.14 17.77 18.77
N ASP A 7 13.28 18.38 17.98
CA ASP A 7 13.63 19.49 17.09
C ASP A 7 14.14 20.70 17.89
N ILE A 8 15.16 21.39 17.38
CA ILE A 8 15.83 22.49 18.08
C ILE A 8 15.08 23.83 18.02
N PHE A 9 14.09 23.98 17.14
CA PHE A 9 13.31 25.20 16.96
C PHE A 9 11.98 25.13 17.70
N ASP A 10 11.26 24.01 17.60
CA ASP A 10 9.90 23.89 18.15
C ASP A 10 9.72 22.79 19.20
N GLY A 11 10.77 21.99 19.47
CA GLY A 11 10.72 20.92 20.46
C GLY A 11 9.85 19.72 20.04
N GLY A 12 9.44 19.64 18.77
CA GLY A 12 8.71 18.50 18.24
C GLY A 12 9.49 17.19 18.37
N PRO A 13 8.84 16.06 18.71
CA PRO A 13 9.56 14.80 18.93
C PRO A 13 10.02 14.16 17.61
N THR A 14 11.22 13.58 17.63
CA THR A 14 11.70 12.71 16.55
C THR A 14 11.24 11.26 16.78
N MET A 15 10.65 10.66 15.76
CA MET A 15 10.18 9.27 15.77
C MET A 15 11.09 8.39 14.92
N SER A 16 11.55 7.26 15.48
CA SER A 16 12.36 6.27 14.76
C SER A 16 11.78 4.86 14.93
N ALA A 17 12.02 3.98 13.96
CA ALA A 17 11.65 2.57 14.05
C ALA A 17 12.60 1.77 13.15
N ARG A 18 12.86 0.50 13.52
CA ARG A 18 13.51 -0.41 12.57
C ARG A 18 12.58 -0.63 11.39
N THR A 19 13.11 -0.67 10.17
CA THR A 19 12.35 -0.78 8.93
C THR A 19 11.43 -2.02 8.91
N ASP A 20 11.92 -3.16 9.38
CA ASP A 20 11.17 -4.41 9.55
C ASP A 20 10.06 -4.33 10.62
N ARG A 21 10.08 -3.29 11.45
CA ARG A 21 9.05 -3.00 12.45
C ARG A 21 8.01 -1.99 12.00
N VAL A 22 8.22 -1.28 10.88
CA VAL A 22 7.22 -0.40 10.28
C VAL A 22 6.07 -1.25 9.73
N ASN A 23 4.83 -0.98 10.18
CA ASN A 23 3.68 -1.84 9.88
C ASN A 23 3.41 -1.97 8.37
N SER A 24 3.43 -0.85 7.65
CA SER A 24 3.23 -0.83 6.20
C SER A 24 4.34 -1.54 5.43
N VAL A 25 5.58 -1.51 5.92
CA VAL A 25 6.67 -2.27 5.30
C VAL A 25 6.50 -3.77 5.57
N ARG A 26 6.33 -4.16 6.85
CA ARG A 26 6.25 -5.57 7.26
C ARG A 26 5.03 -6.30 6.70
N LYS A 27 3.89 -5.61 6.60
CA LYS A 27 2.62 -6.22 6.17
C LYS A 27 2.33 -6.04 4.69
N ALA A 28 3.17 -5.33 3.94
CA ALA A 28 2.99 -5.23 2.49
C ALA A 28 3.07 -6.62 1.85
N ARG A 29 2.08 -6.94 1.00
CA ARG A 29 2.02 -8.19 0.27
C ARG A 29 1.88 -7.90 -1.23
N PRO A 30 2.67 -8.55 -2.09
CA PRO A 30 2.43 -8.51 -3.53
C PRO A 30 1.20 -9.36 -3.88
N GLY A 31 0.56 -9.04 -4.99
CA GLY A 31 -0.49 -9.85 -5.59
C GLY A 31 -0.69 -9.45 -7.06
N ARG A 32 -1.03 -10.43 -7.90
CA ARG A 32 -1.43 -10.14 -9.29
C ARG A 32 -2.88 -9.69 -9.33
N VAL A 33 -3.17 -8.65 -10.08
CA VAL A 33 -4.54 -8.16 -10.27
C VAL A 33 -5.34 -9.24 -11.02
N SER A 34 -6.44 -9.71 -10.42
CA SER A 34 -7.36 -10.66 -11.05
C SER A 34 -8.48 -9.94 -11.81
N THR A 35 -9.03 -8.88 -11.21
CA THR A 35 -10.03 -8.01 -11.83
C THR A 35 -9.95 -6.59 -11.28
N THR A 36 -10.56 -5.64 -12.00
CA THR A 36 -10.55 -4.20 -11.71
C THR A 36 -11.95 -3.61 -11.49
N ASP A 37 -12.98 -4.46 -11.38
CA ASP A 37 -14.38 -4.07 -11.22
C ASP A 37 -14.93 -4.44 -9.82
N LEU A 38 -14.06 -4.50 -8.80
CA LEU A 38 -14.48 -4.82 -7.44
C LEU A 38 -15.42 -3.74 -6.88
N ASP A 39 -16.64 -4.15 -6.53
CA ASP A 39 -17.67 -3.25 -5.95
C ASP A 39 -17.48 -3.05 -4.43
N ILE A 40 -17.17 -4.13 -3.70
CA ILE A 40 -16.98 -4.08 -2.25
C ILE A 40 -15.73 -4.87 -1.87
N GLY A 41 -14.76 -4.17 -1.28
CA GLY A 41 -13.54 -4.78 -0.73
C GLY A 41 -13.07 -4.15 0.57
N LYS A 42 -11.96 -4.68 1.10
CA LYS A 42 -11.27 -4.10 2.24
C LYS A 42 -10.44 -2.91 1.79
N ARG A 43 -10.45 -1.83 2.57
CA ARG A 43 -9.64 -0.66 2.23
C ARG A 43 -8.16 -0.94 2.48
N ALA A 44 -7.34 -0.57 1.51
CA ALA A 44 -5.90 -0.76 1.55
C ALA A 44 -5.17 0.42 0.87
N LEU A 45 -3.90 0.59 1.24
CA LEU A 45 -2.96 1.30 0.37
C LEU A 45 -2.48 0.29 -0.68
N ILE A 46 -2.59 0.65 -1.95
CA ILE A 46 -2.22 -0.20 -3.09
C ILE A 46 -1.22 0.56 -3.94
N ALA A 47 -0.10 -0.07 -4.27
CA ALA A 47 0.99 0.56 -5.02
C ALA A 47 1.50 -0.34 -6.15
N THR A 48 2.05 0.30 -7.19
CA THR A 48 2.71 -0.37 -8.31
C THR A 48 3.93 0.42 -8.76
N GLY A 49 4.74 -0.19 -9.63
CA GLY A 49 5.91 0.43 -10.23
C GLY A 49 7.06 0.64 -9.24
N THR A 50 8.14 1.24 -9.75
CA THR A 50 9.32 1.60 -8.96
C THR A 50 9.88 2.92 -9.47
N LEU A 51 10.56 3.67 -8.60
CA LEU A 51 11.20 4.94 -8.96
C LEU A 51 10.22 5.90 -9.68
N GLU A 52 10.49 6.27 -10.93
CA GLU A 52 9.68 7.20 -11.73
C GLU A 52 8.29 6.65 -12.05
N SER A 53 8.12 5.33 -12.14
CA SER A 53 6.82 4.71 -12.41
C SER A 53 6.00 4.42 -11.15
N PHE A 54 6.52 4.76 -9.96
CA PHE A 54 5.83 4.48 -8.70
C PHE A 54 4.50 5.23 -8.61
N ARG A 55 3.43 4.49 -8.32
CA ARG A 55 2.10 5.03 -8.05
C ARG A 55 1.54 4.36 -6.81
N CYS A 56 0.76 5.11 -6.03
CA CYS A 56 0.05 4.60 -4.86
C CYS A 56 -1.33 5.25 -4.76
N ALA A 57 -2.33 4.44 -4.44
CA ALA A 57 -3.71 4.87 -4.27
C ALA A 57 -4.32 4.24 -3.02
N TYR A 58 -5.29 4.93 -2.44
CA TYR A 58 -6.11 4.38 -1.37
C TYR A 58 -7.41 3.87 -2.00
N GLY A 59 -7.59 2.55 -2.01
CA GLY A 59 -8.70 1.89 -2.68
C GLY A 59 -9.20 0.69 -1.88
N GLN A 60 -10.12 -0.04 -2.48
CA GLN A 60 -10.60 -1.32 -2.02
C GLN A 60 -9.91 -2.44 -2.80
N CYS A 61 -9.55 -3.48 -2.07
CA CYS A 61 -9.12 -4.74 -2.65
C CYS A 61 -9.70 -5.92 -1.88
N ASP A 62 -9.78 -7.06 -2.56
CA ASP A 62 -9.91 -8.35 -1.90
C ASP A 62 -8.82 -9.29 -2.39
N VAL A 63 -8.22 -10.02 -1.46
CA VAL A 63 -7.09 -10.91 -1.74
C VAL A 63 -7.61 -12.34 -1.65
N ALA A 64 -7.58 -13.04 -2.78
CA ALA A 64 -7.99 -14.42 -2.87
C ALA A 64 -6.97 -15.36 -2.18
N GLU A 65 -7.40 -16.60 -1.91
CA GLU A 65 -6.55 -17.60 -1.26
C GLU A 65 -5.29 -17.94 -2.07
N ASP A 66 -5.35 -17.81 -3.39
CA ASP A 66 -4.24 -18.02 -4.32
C ASP A 66 -3.26 -16.83 -4.40
N GLY A 67 -3.53 -15.74 -3.66
CA GLY A 67 -2.72 -14.53 -3.62
C GLY A 67 -2.99 -13.54 -4.75
N THR A 68 -3.97 -13.80 -5.62
CA THR A 68 -4.45 -12.78 -6.57
C THR A 68 -5.32 -11.73 -5.88
N MET A 69 -5.48 -10.58 -6.51
CA MET A 69 -6.10 -9.41 -5.91
C MET A 69 -7.14 -8.79 -6.85
N ALA A 70 -8.38 -8.72 -6.41
CA ALA A 70 -9.38 -7.87 -7.04
C ALA A 70 -9.23 -6.45 -6.51
N ILE A 71 -9.34 -5.44 -7.35
CA ILE A 71 -9.27 -4.02 -6.96
C ILE A 71 -10.44 -3.23 -7.57
N ASP A 72 -10.81 -2.11 -6.95
CA ASP A 72 -11.84 -1.23 -7.51
C ASP A 72 -11.32 -0.45 -8.74
N GLU A 73 -12.27 -0.04 -9.59
CA GLU A 73 -11.98 0.60 -10.88
C GLU A 73 -11.24 1.93 -10.72
N ALA A 74 -11.59 2.71 -9.69
CA ALA A 74 -10.96 4.01 -9.47
C ALA A 74 -9.49 3.84 -9.07
N CYS A 75 -9.19 2.83 -8.27
CA CYS A 75 -7.83 2.46 -7.88
C CYS A 75 -7.03 1.97 -9.09
N ALA A 76 -7.57 1.02 -9.88
CA ALA A 76 -6.93 0.49 -11.08
C ALA A 76 -6.55 1.61 -12.06
N ARG A 77 -7.49 2.52 -12.35
CA ARG A 77 -7.27 3.68 -13.21
C ARG A 77 -6.20 4.64 -12.67
N THR A 78 -6.19 4.88 -11.36
CA THR A 78 -5.20 5.76 -10.73
C THR A 78 -3.80 5.17 -10.82
N LEU A 79 -3.70 3.86 -10.60
CA LEU A 79 -2.45 3.11 -10.66
C LEU A 79 -2.01 2.78 -12.09
N ASP A 80 -2.88 2.93 -13.08
CA ASP A 80 -2.62 2.56 -14.49
C ASP A 80 -2.28 1.07 -14.64
N VAL A 81 -3.09 0.21 -14.01
CA VAL A 81 -2.91 -1.25 -14.00
C VAL A 81 -4.19 -1.98 -14.44
N GLY A 82 -4.01 -3.18 -14.98
CA GLY A 82 -5.08 -4.09 -15.37
C GLY A 82 -4.84 -5.52 -14.86
N ALA A 83 -5.71 -6.45 -15.27
CA ALA A 83 -5.56 -7.85 -14.91
C ALA A 83 -4.22 -8.43 -15.38
N GLY A 84 -3.54 -9.14 -14.47
CA GLY A 84 -2.22 -9.73 -14.68
C GLY A 84 -1.05 -8.90 -14.14
N ASP A 85 -1.24 -7.59 -13.97
CA ASP A 85 -0.22 -6.70 -13.40
C ASP A 85 0.03 -6.99 -11.92
N GLU A 86 1.26 -6.75 -11.47
CA GLU A 86 1.62 -6.92 -10.06
C GLU A 86 1.41 -5.61 -9.30
N VAL A 87 0.77 -5.71 -8.14
CA VAL A 87 0.58 -4.62 -7.18
C VAL A 87 0.95 -5.08 -5.77
N TRP A 88 1.31 -4.12 -4.93
CA TRP A 88 1.53 -4.33 -3.50
C TRP A 88 0.39 -3.73 -2.72
N SER A 89 -0.13 -4.44 -1.73
CA SER A 89 -1.18 -3.94 -0.84
C SER A 89 -0.76 -3.98 0.63
N VAL A 90 -1.23 -2.99 1.39
CA VAL A 90 -1.19 -2.98 2.86
C VAL A 90 -2.61 -2.74 3.36
N PRO A 91 -3.24 -3.71 4.05
CA PRO A 91 -4.57 -3.53 4.60
C PRO A 91 -4.58 -2.46 5.70
N ARG A 92 -5.66 -1.69 5.76
CA ARG A 92 -5.90 -0.75 6.86
C ARG A 92 -6.38 -1.47 8.12
#